data_AF-A0A838RSW5-F1
#
_entry.id   AF-A0A838RSW5-F1
#
_cell.length_a   1.000
_cell.length_b   1.000
_cell.length_c   1.000
_cell.angle_alpha   90.00
_cell.angle_beta   90.00
_cell.angle_gamma   90.00
#
_symmetry.space_group_name_H-M   'P 1'
#
loop_
_entity.id
_entity.type
_entity.pdbx_description
1 polymer ?
#
loop_
_entity_poly.entity_id
_entity_poly.type
_entity_poly.pdbx_seq_one_letter_code
_entity_poly.pdbx_strand_id
1 'polypeptide(L)'
;MRTSRFNRIQSRRNTSAKKIILIGIAVAAFLLICFSIYKAVSFFSNIQTGKPTTEVKPTKKPEEKNTYNILLLGYGGGNHDGTYLTDTIIVLHIDLKQKKTILVSIPRDIWINIPTKSGDEYNSKINSAYQLGLYPKNYPDLDTNLIKTDKTGFIKNAAKQITGLDMDGYLAIDFTGFTKAIDILGGIEVDVERSFTDYE
;
A
#
# COMPACT_ATOMS: atom_id res chain seq x y z
N MET A 1 74.97 34.48 29.66
CA MET A 1 73.86 33.55 29.32
C MET A 1 72.54 34.31 29.34
N ARG A 2 71.96 34.62 28.16
CA ARG A 2 70.72 35.41 28.03
C ARG A 2 69.86 34.81 26.91
N THR A 3 68.94 33.91 27.25
CA THR A 3 67.96 33.35 26.31
C THR A 3 66.57 33.32 26.95
N SER A 4 66.03 34.50 27.30
CA SER A 4 64.71 34.62 27.94
C SER A 4 63.64 35.39 27.14
N ARG A 5 63.76 35.52 25.80
CA ARG A 5 62.80 36.36 25.04
C ARG A 5 62.13 35.76 23.79
N PHE A 6 62.44 34.54 23.35
CA PHE A 6 61.91 34.03 22.08
C PHE A 6 60.73 33.04 22.14
N ASN A 7 60.40 32.46 23.30
CA ASN A 7 59.29 31.47 23.38
C ASN A 7 57.89 32.05 23.62
N ARG A 8 57.71 33.37 23.66
CA ARG A 8 56.40 34.00 23.93
C ARG A 8 55.56 34.30 22.67
N ILE A 9 56.12 34.15 21.46
CA ILE A 9 55.46 34.59 20.21
C ILE A 9 54.77 33.43 19.47
N GLN A 10 55.22 32.18 19.60
CA GLN A 10 54.60 31.05 18.89
C GLN A 10 53.28 30.55 19.49
N SER A 11 53.02 30.70 20.80
CA SER A 11 51.77 30.19 21.41
C SER A 11 50.54 31.10 21.19
N ARG A 12 50.73 32.34 20.72
CA ARG A 12 49.63 33.26 20.37
C ARG A 12 49.03 33.03 18.98
N ARG A 13 49.78 32.46 18.02
CA ARG A 13 49.31 32.20 16.64
C ARG A 13 48.37 30.98 16.53
N ASN A 14 48.58 29.95 17.35
CA ASN A 14 47.72 28.75 17.35
C ASN A 14 46.40 28.93 18.10
N THR A 15 46.31 29.90 19.01
CA THR A 15 45.07 30.19 19.75
C THR A 15 44.11 31.07 18.95
N SER A 16 44.61 31.98 18.11
CA SER A 16 43.77 32.78 17.19
C SER A 16 43.20 31.95 16.04
N ALA A 17 43.99 31.05 15.44
CA ALA A 17 43.52 30.16 14.38
C ALA A 17 42.43 29.18 14.88
N LYS A 18 42.60 28.59 16.07
CA LYS A 18 41.58 27.74 16.70
C LYS A 18 40.28 28.51 17.01
N LYS A 19 40.38 29.78 17.42
CA LYS A 19 39.20 30.64 17.64
C LYS A 19 38.44 30.93 16.33
N ILE A 20 39.15 31.18 15.22
CA ILE A 20 38.52 31.42 13.91
C ILE A 20 37.78 30.16 13.42
N ILE A 21 38.38 28.98 13.59
CA ILE A 21 37.73 27.70 13.24
C ILE A 21 36.49 27.46 14.12
N LEU A 22 36.58 27.72 15.42
CA LEU A 22 35.45 27.57 16.36
C LEU A 22 34.29 28.51 16.00
N ILE A 23 34.60 29.76 15.63
CA ILE A 23 33.61 30.75 15.18
C ILE A 23 32.98 30.28 13.86
N GLY A 24 33.77 29.75 12.92
CA GLY A 24 33.26 29.20 11.66
C GLY A 24 32.27 28.04 11.87
N ILE A 25 32.59 27.11 12.78
CA ILE A 25 31.70 26.00 13.14
C ILE A 25 30.43 26.52 13.82
N ALA A 26 30.54 27.51 14.72
CA ALA A 26 29.39 28.11 15.38
C ALA A 26 28.45 28.82 14.38
N VAL A 27 29.01 29.54 13.40
CA VAL A 27 28.24 30.19 12.33
C VAL A 27 27.57 29.14 11.43
N ALA A 28 28.27 28.07 11.07
CA ALA A 28 27.69 26.99 10.27
C ALA A 28 26.54 26.27 11.02
N ALA A 29 26.72 26.00 12.32
CA ALA A 29 25.68 25.41 13.17
C ALA A 29 24.46 26.35 13.29
N PHE A 30 24.69 27.65 13.46
CA PHE A 30 23.62 28.65 13.50
C PHE A 30 22.83 28.70 12.18
N LEU A 31 23.52 28.68 11.03
CA LEU A 31 22.87 28.65 9.72
C LEU A 31 22.04 27.38 9.51
N LEU A 32 22.52 26.22 9.97
CA LEU A 32 21.77 24.96 9.91
C LEU A 32 20.52 24.96 10.79
N ILE A 33 20.61 25.55 11.98
CA ILE A 33 19.45 25.71 12.89
C ILE A 33 18.42 26.64 12.25
N CYS A 34 18.84 27.79 11.73
CA CYS A 34 17.95 28.73 11.04
C CYS A 34 17.27 28.09 9.82
N PHE A 35 18.03 27.32 9.03
CA PHE A 35 17.49 26.59 7.89
C PHE A 35 16.46 25.52 8.32
N SER A 36 16.73 24.80 9.41
CA SER A 36 15.82 23.80 9.97
C SER A 36 14.53 24.42 10.48
N ILE A 37 14.61 25.57 11.16
CA ILE A 37 13.44 26.33 11.64
C ILE A 37 12.62 26.84 10.44
N TYR A 38 13.27 27.38 9.41
CA TYR A 38 12.58 27.82 8.20
C TYR A 38 11.83 26.65 7.51
N LYS A 39 12.45 25.48 7.39
CA LYS A 39 11.80 24.27 6.86
C LYS A 39 10.65 23.79 7.74
N ALA A 40 10.79 23.84 9.07
CA ALA A 40 9.72 23.49 9.99
C ALA A 40 8.53 24.45 9.84
N VAL A 41 8.76 25.77 9.87
CA VAL A 41 7.69 26.78 9.74
C VAL A 41 6.99 26.68 8.39
N SER A 42 7.73 26.50 7.29
CA SER A 42 7.16 26.31 5.96
C SER A 42 6.39 24.99 5.80
N PHE A 43 6.80 23.93 6.50
CA PHE A 43 6.02 22.70 6.57
C PHE A 43 4.70 22.93 7.32
N PHE A 44 4.75 23.58 8.49
CA PHE A 44 3.56 23.88 9.29
C PHE A 44 2.62 24.90 8.64
N SER A 45 3.12 25.89 7.88
CA SER A 45 2.27 26.84 7.16
C SER A 45 1.61 26.24 5.93
N ASN A 46 2.20 25.21 5.33
CA ASN A 46 1.59 24.43 4.24
C ASN A 46 0.60 23.38 4.76
N ILE A 47 0.58 23.10 6.07
CA ILE A 47 -0.54 22.39 6.70
C ILE A 47 -1.67 23.40 6.86
N GLN A 48 -2.46 23.53 5.79
CA GLN A 48 -3.74 24.22 5.80
C GLN A 48 -4.68 23.50 6.79
N THR A 49 -4.65 23.93 8.05
CA THR A 49 -5.74 23.67 8.98
C THR A 49 -6.92 24.52 8.53
N GLY A 50 -7.71 23.97 7.59
CA GLY A 50 -8.99 24.56 7.23
C GLY A 50 -9.78 24.80 8.51
N LYS A 51 -10.21 26.04 8.74
CA LYS A 51 -11.23 26.35 9.76
C LYS A 51 -12.40 25.39 9.53
N PRO A 52 -12.89 24.65 10.56
CA PRO A 52 -14.05 23.78 10.39
C PRO A 52 -15.26 24.70 10.19
N THR A 53 -15.57 24.99 8.93
CA THR A 53 -16.78 25.73 8.54
C THR A 53 -17.73 24.71 7.94
N THR A 54 -18.22 23.82 8.77
CA THR A 54 -19.43 23.05 8.48
C THR A 54 -20.04 22.69 9.82
N GLU A 55 -21.18 23.27 10.15
CA GLU A 55 -22.08 22.70 11.14
C GLU A 55 -22.40 21.27 10.68
N VAL A 56 -21.72 20.30 11.28
CA VAL A 56 -22.05 18.89 11.11
C VAL A 56 -23.38 18.69 11.80
N LYS A 57 -24.48 18.80 11.04
CA LYS A 57 -25.77 18.21 11.42
C LYS A 57 -25.46 16.79 11.91
N PRO A 58 -26.02 16.31 13.04
CA PRO A 58 -25.75 14.95 13.50
C PRO A 58 -26.34 13.99 12.47
N THR A 59 -25.51 13.60 11.51
CA THR A 59 -25.78 12.52 10.59
C THR A 59 -25.96 11.29 11.48
N LYS A 60 -27.10 10.61 11.31
CA LYS A 60 -27.41 9.30 11.90
C LYS A 60 -26.11 8.52 12.11
N LYS A 61 -25.80 8.13 13.36
CA LYS A 61 -24.60 7.33 13.70
C LYS A 61 -24.46 6.25 12.61
N PRO A 62 -23.30 6.10 11.95
CA PRO A 62 -23.12 5.11 10.90
C PRO A 62 -23.67 3.79 11.41
N GLU A 63 -24.61 3.22 10.66
CA GLU A 63 -25.23 1.96 11.04
C GLU A 63 -24.10 0.95 11.21
N GLU A 64 -23.96 0.39 12.41
CA GLU A 64 -22.83 -0.49 12.72
C GLU A 64 -22.89 -1.72 11.81
N LYS A 65 -21.98 -1.76 10.84
CA LYS A 65 -21.88 -2.88 9.92
C LYS A 65 -21.34 -4.08 10.69
N ASN A 66 -22.10 -5.16 10.69
CA ASN A 66 -21.78 -6.37 11.45
C ASN A 66 -21.25 -7.51 10.58
N THR A 67 -21.35 -7.37 9.25
CA THR A 67 -20.89 -8.37 8.29
C THR A 67 -19.97 -7.73 7.26
N TYR A 68 -18.84 -8.37 6.98
CA TYR A 68 -17.86 -7.88 6.02
C TYR A 68 -17.51 -8.97 5.01
N ASN A 69 -17.47 -8.62 3.72
CA ASN A 69 -17.00 -9.51 2.66
C ASN A 69 -15.70 -8.97 2.07
N ILE A 70 -14.60 -9.69 2.22
CA ILE A 70 -13.28 -9.28 1.75
C ILE A 70 -12.79 -10.27 0.69
N LEU A 71 -12.29 -9.78 -0.43
CA LEU A 71 -11.61 -10.62 -1.42
C LEU A 71 -10.14 -10.81 -1.06
N LEU A 72 -9.69 -12.06 -1.00
CA LEU A 72 -8.28 -12.40 -0.90
C LEU A 72 -7.82 -12.88 -2.28
N LEU A 73 -6.84 -12.19 -2.84
CA LEU A 73 -6.36 -12.38 -4.21
C LEU A 73 -4.87 -12.73 -4.18
N GLY A 74 -4.52 -13.90 -4.71
CA GLY A 74 -3.14 -14.31 -4.96
C GLY A 74 -2.85 -14.23 -6.45
N TYR A 75 -1.79 -13.49 -6.83
CA TYR A 75 -1.36 -13.35 -8.23
C TYR A 75 0.11 -13.73 -8.41
N GLY A 76 0.48 -14.10 -9.64
CA GLY A 76 1.83 -14.63 -9.93
C GLY A 76 2.98 -13.67 -9.62
N GLY A 77 2.80 -12.37 -9.90
CA GLY A 77 3.89 -11.40 -9.77
C GLY A 77 4.94 -11.55 -10.88
N GLY A 78 6.08 -10.86 -10.76
CA GLY A 78 7.17 -10.90 -11.75
C GLY A 78 7.05 -9.92 -12.93
N ASN A 79 8.01 -10.01 -13.86
CA ASN A 79 8.17 -9.13 -15.04
C ASN A 79 7.84 -9.86 -16.36
N HIS A 80 6.67 -10.48 -16.47
CA HIS A 80 6.22 -11.15 -17.69
C HIS A 80 4.78 -10.79 -18.03
N ASP A 81 4.30 -11.16 -19.21
CA ASP A 81 2.89 -10.99 -19.54
C ASP A 81 2.02 -11.81 -18.58
N GLY A 82 0.96 -11.22 -18.04
CA GLY A 82 0.07 -11.90 -17.07
C GLY A 82 0.48 -11.81 -15.60
N THR A 83 1.42 -10.92 -15.23
CA THR A 83 1.84 -10.67 -13.84
C THR A 83 0.68 -10.57 -12.84
N TYR A 84 -0.47 -10.03 -13.25
CA TYR A 84 -1.60 -9.75 -12.36
C TYR A 84 -2.81 -10.67 -12.56
N LEU A 85 -2.63 -11.81 -13.22
CA LEU A 85 -3.64 -12.86 -13.22
C LEU A 85 -3.76 -13.45 -11.81
N THR A 86 -4.98 -13.54 -11.32
CA THR A 86 -5.29 -14.00 -9.95
C THR A 86 -5.60 -15.49 -9.95
N ASP A 87 -4.61 -16.31 -9.62
CA ASP A 87 -4.76 -17.77 -9.54
C ASP A 87 -5.45 -18.24 -8.26
N THR A 88 -5.35 -17.44 -7.20
CA THR A 88 -6.09 -17.66 -5.94
C THR A 88 -7.10 -16.56 -5.74
N ILE A 89 -8.38 -16.93 -5.61
CA ILE A 89 -9.48 -16.00 -5.35
C ILE A 89 -10.32 -16.61 -4.22
N ILE A 90 -10.35 -15.95 -3.06
CA ILE A 90 -11.12 -16.41 -1.89
C ILE A 90 -11.99 -15.27 -1.39
N VAL A 91 -13.27 -15.55 -1.14
CA VAL A 91 -14.17 -14.64 -0.43
C VAL A 91 -14.10 -14.96 1.05
N LEU A 92 -13.68 -13.99 1.85
CA LEU A 92 -13.69 -14.00 3.29
C LEU A 92 -14.94 -13.28 3.80
N HIS A 93 -15.90 -14.03 4.33
CA HIS A 93 -17.09 -13.50 4.98
C HIS A 93 -16.89 -13.51 6.50
N ILE A 94 -17.00 -12.34 7.13
CA ILE A 94 -16.86 -12.16 8.59
C ILE A 94 -18.21 -11.70 9.13
N ASP A 95 -18.79 -12.44 10.07
CA ASP A 95 -19.97 -12.08 10.85
C ASP A 95 -19.57 -11.80 12.30
N LEU A 96 -19.58 -10.52 12.69
CA LEU A 96 -19.23 -10.06 14.03
C LEU A 96 -20.31 -10.37 15.09
N LYS A 97 -21.57 -10.51 14.68
CA LYS A 97 -22.67 -10.87 15.59
C LYS A 97 -22.57 -12.33 15.99
N GLN A 98 -22.36 -13.19 15.00
CA GLN A 98 -22.23 -14.63 15.22
C GLN A 98 -20.82 -15.05 15.64
N LYS A 99 -19.82 -14.15 15.53
CA LYS A 99 -18.40 -14.44 15.71
C LYS A 99 -17.93 -15.59 14.83
N LYS A 100 -18.38 -15.59 13.58
CA LYS A 100 -18.09 -16.64 12.60
C LYS A 100 -17.42 -16.04 11.37
N THR A 101 -16.55 -16.85 10.78
CA THR A 101 -15.85 -16.51 9.55
C THR A 101 -15.98 -17.68 8.58
N ILE A 102 -16.27 -17.37 7.31
CA ILE A 102 -16.39 -18.35 6.24
C ILE A 102 -15.44 -17.95 5.12
N LEU A 103 -14.66 -18.90 4.63
CA LEU A 103 -13.80 -18.72 3.45
C LEU A 103 -14.37 -19.57 2.32
N VAL A 104 -14.61 -18.95 1.16
CA VAL A 104 -15.10 -19.63 -0.03
C VAL A 104 -14.14 -19.38 -1.18
N SER A 105 -13.51 -20.43 -1.68
CA SER A 105 -12.65 -20.36 -2.86
C SER A 105 -13.48 -20.26 -4.13
N ILE A 106 -13.11 -19.33 -5.01
CA ILE A 106 -13.66 -19.18 -6.36
C ILE A 106 -12.64 -19.75 -7.35
N PRO A 107 -12.98 -20.80 -8.12
CA PRO A 107 -12.10 -21.33 -9.15
C PRO A 107 -11.69 -20.27 -10.20
N ARG A 108 -10.39 -20.17 -10.48
CA ARG A 108 -9.78 -19.14 -11.34
C ARG A 108 -10.29 -19.10 -12.78
N ASP A 109 -10.79 -20.24 -13.27
CA ASP A 109 -11.20 -20.46 -14.66
C ASP A 109 -12.72 -20.26 -14.88
N ILE A 110 -13.46 -19.81 -13.87
CA ILE A 110 -14.89 -19.48 -14.03
C ILE A 110 -15.04 -18.38 -15.08
N TRP A 111 -15.96 -18.61 -16.02
CA TRP A 111 -16.34 -17.63 -17.03
C TRP A 111 -17.26 -16.58 -16.43
N ILE A 112 -16.92 -15.31 -16.62
CA ILE A 112 -17.67 -14.16 -16.14
C ILE A 112 -17.94 -13.19 -17.29
N ASN A 113 -18.98 -12.39 -17.13
CA ASN A 113 -19.25 -11.27 -18.02
C ASN A 113 -18.70 -9.98 -17.42
N ILE A 114 -17.97 -9.20 -18.21
CA ILE A 114 -17.44 -7.89 -17.82
C ILE A 114 -18.17 -6.81 -18.64
N PRO A 115 -18.73 -5.78 -17.98
CA PRO A 115 -19.44 -4.71 -18.68
C PRO A 115 -18.58 -3.98 -19.71
N THR A 116 -19.19 -3.69 -20.87
CA THR A 116 -18.60 -2.94 -21.99
C THR A 116 -19.34 -1.63 -22.23
N LYS A 117 -18.70 -0.69 -22.95
CA LYS A 117 -19.31 0.58 -23.37
C LYS A 117 -20.25 0.41 -24.55
N SER A 118 -19.90 -0.50 -25.45
CA SER A 118 -20.69 -0.89 -26.63
C SER A 118 -22.01 -1.56 -26.24
N GLY A 119 -22.04 -2.23 -25.09
CA GLY A 119 -23.13 -3.12 -24.70
C GLY A 119 -22.97 -4.55 -25.24
N ASP A 120 -21.90 -4.80 -26.00
CA ASP A 120 -21.56 -6.14 -26.49
C ASP A 120 -21.10 -7.03 -25.33
N GLU A 121 -21.36 -8.33 -25.41
CA GLU A 121 -20.89 -9.27 -24.40
C GLU A 121 -19.37 -9.43 -24.46
N TYR A 122 -18.69 -9.08 -23.37
CA TYR A 122 -17.29 -9.44 -23.16
C TYR A 122 -17.19 -10.46 -22.03
N ASN A 123 -16.84 -11.70 -22.40
CA ASN A 123 -16.68 -12.77 -21.44
C ASN A 123 -15.20 -13.14 -21.28
N SER A 124 -14.74 -13.31 -20.05
CA SER A 124 -13.38 -13.73 -19.74
C SER A 124 -13.34 -14.66 -18.53
N LYS A 125 -12.20 -15.33 -18.33
CA LYS A 125 -11.93 -16.04 -17.08
C LYS A 125 -11.78 -15.04 -15.94
N ILE A 126 -12.34 -15.37 -14.77
CA ILE A 126 -12.33 -14.47 -13.62
C ILE A 126 -10.91 -14.07 -13.17
N ASN A 127 -9.91 -14.95 -13.34
CA ASN A 127 -8.52 -14.63 -12.99
C ASN A 127 -7.97 -13.38 -13.70
N SER A 128 -8.52 -13.03 -14.86
CA SER A 128 -8.15 -11.84 -15.63
C SER A 128 -8.75 -10.55 -15.10
N ALA A 129 -9.85 -10.61 -14.34
CA ALA A 129 -10.64 -9.43 -13.96
C ALA A 129 -9.84 -8.42 -13.12
N TYR A 130 -8.93 -8.90 -12.27
CA TYR A 130 -8.02 -8.03 -11.51
C TYR A 130 -7.07 -7.27 -12.43
N GLN A 131 -6.43 -7.96 -13.38
CA GLN A 131 -5.54 -7.35 -14.36
C GLN A 131 -6.26 -6.36 -15.29
N LEU A 132 -7.47 -6.71 -15.74
CA LEU A 132 -8.29 -5.82 -16.59
C LEU A 132 -8.58 -4.50 -15.88
N GLY A 133 -8.81 -4.55 -14.57
CA GLY A 133 -9.03 -3.35 -13.75
C GLY A 133 -7.78 -2.49 -13.57
N LEU A 134 -6.59 -3.11 -13.50
CA LEU A 134 -5.30 -2.41 -13.41
C LEU A 134 -4.88 -1.78 -14.74
N TYR A 135 -5.19 -2.42 -15.87
CA TYR A 135 -4.75 -2.01 -17.21
C TYR A 135 -5.91 -1.72 -18.18
N PRO A 136 -6.84 -0.81 -17.85
CA PRO A 136 -8.02 -0.57 -18.69
C PRO A 136 -7.69 0.05 -20.05
N LYS A 137 -6.51 0.66 -20.22
CA LYS A 137 -6.07 1.21 -21.51
C LYS A 137 -5.87 0.14 -22.58
N ASN A 138 -5.55 -1.10 -22.17
CA ASN A 138 -5.34 -2.21 -23.09
C ASN A 138 -6.68 -2.76 -23.63
N TYR A 139 -7.80 -2.35 -23.03
CA TYR A 139 -9.14 -2.84 -23.33
C TYR A 139 -10.13 -1.66 -23.42
N PRO A 140 -10.04 -0.86 -24.50
CA PRO A 140 -10.73 0.44 -24.58
C PRO A 140 -12.26 0.33 -24.57
N ASP A 141 -12.82 -0.83 -24.92
CA ASP A 141 -14.26 -1.07 -24.94
C ASP A 141 -14.85 -1.45 -23.58
N LEU A 142 -14.03 -1.82 -22.58
CA LEU A 142 -14.57 -2.13 -21.24
C LEU A 142 -15.17 -0.89 -20.57
N ASP A 143 -16.31 -1.05 -19.91
CA ASP A 143 -16.92 0.01 -19.12
C ASP A 143 -16.10 0.26 -17.86
N THR A 144 -15.45 1.42 -17.82
CA THR A 144 -14.57 1.80 -16.72
C THR A 144 -15.33 2.32 -15.51
N ASN A 145 -16.67 2.42 -15.53
CA ASN A 145 -17.50 2.89 -14.42
C ASN A 145 -17.18 2.15 -13.11
N LEU A 146 -17.04 0.82 -13.16
CA LEU A 146 -16.72 0.00 -11.99
C LEU A 146 -15.34 0.29 -11.41
N ILE A 147 -14.39 0.80 -12.21
CA ILE A 147 -12.99 1.00 -11.83
C ILE A 147 -12.55 2.47 -11.72
N LYS A 148 -13.53 3.40 -11.70
CA LYS A 148 -13.27 4.84 -11.53
C LYS A 148 -12.66 5.15 -10.17
N THR A 149 -13.24 4.57 -9.11
CA THR A 149 -12.84 4.81 -7.72
C THR A 149 -11.92 3.72 -7.20
N ASP A 150 -12.09 2.49 -7.68
CA ASP A 150 -11.38 1.31 -7.18
C ASP A 150 -11.00 0.41 -8.35
N LYS A 151 -9.70 0.22 -8.60
CA LYS A 151 -9.20 -0.61 -9.71
C LYS A 151 -9.63 -2.08 -9.61
N THR A 152 -10.13 -2.53 -8.46
CA THR A 152 -10.66 -3.88 -8.27
C THR A 152 -12.14 -4.03 -8.60
N GLY A 153 -12.78 -2.98 -9.13
CA GLY A 153 -14.21 -2.99 -9.47
C GLY A 153 -14.66 -4.18 -10.32
N PHE A 154 -13.87 -4.59 -11.32
CA PHE A 154 -14.21 -5.76 -12.15
C PHE A 154 -14.16 -7.07 -11.37
N ILE A 155 -13.10 -7.36 -10.60
CA ILE A 155 -13.02 -8.59 -9.82
C ILE A 155 -14.05 -8.63 -8.68
N LYS A 156 -14.36 -7.47 -8.07
CA LYS A 156 -15.45 -7.34 -7.09
C LYS A 156 -16.81 -7.62 -7.69
N ASN A 157 -17.07 -7.07 -8.89
CA ASN A 157 -18.32 -7.32 -9.61
C ASN A 157 -18.42 -8.80 -10.03
N ALA A 158 -17.34 -9.40 -10.51
CA ALA A 158 -17.28 -10.82 -10.85
C ALA A 158 -17.59 -11.72 -9.64
N ALA A 159 -16.96 -11.46 -8.50
CA ALA A 159 -17.25 -12.18 -7.26
C ALA A 159 -18.70 -12.00 -6.82
N LYS A 160 -19.28 -10.81 -7.00
CA LYS A 160 -20.70 -10.54 -6.75
C LYS A 160 -21.62 -11.34 -7.68
N GLN A 161 -21.29 -11.46 -8.98
CA GLN A 161 -22.08 -12.28 -9.92
C GLN A 161 -22.15 -13.75 -9.48
N ILE A 162 -21.06 -14.27 -8.90
CA ILE A 162 -20.97 -15.66 -8.45
C ILE A 162 -21.64 -15.87 -7.09
N THR A 163 -21.40 -14.97 -6.14
CA THR A 163 -21.80 -15.16 -4.73
C THR A 163 -23.07 -14.42 -4.33
N GLY A 164 -23.49 -13.42 -5.11
CA GLY A 164 -24.53 -12.47 -4.74
C GLY A 164 -24.12 -11.42 -3.70
N LEU A 165 -22.89 -11.46 -3.20
CA LEU A 165 -22.42 -10.61 -2.10
C LEU A 165 -21.66 -9.37 -2.61
N ASP A 166 -21.90 -8.23 -1.98
CA ASP A 166 -21.10 -7.02 -2.19
C ASP A 166 -19.77 -7.11 -1.44
N MET A 167 -18.68 -6.78 -2.12
CA MET A 167 -17.31 -6.85 -1.57
C MET A 167 -16.91 -5.51 -0.95
N ASP A 168 -16.62 -5.53 0.35
CA ASP A 168 -16.23 -4.37 1.15
C ASP A 168 -14.78 -3.97 0.96
N GLY A 169 -13.93 -4.95 0.70
CA GLY A 169 -12.50 -4.77 0.62
C GLY A 169 -11.84 -5.87 -0.18
N TYR A 170 -10.54 -5.71 -0.36
CA TYR A 170 -9.71 -6.74 -0.94
C TYR A 170 -8.30 -6.68 -0.32
N LEU A 171 -7.62 -7.81 -0.37
CA LEU A 171 -6.20 -7.96 -0.14
C LEU A 171 -5.63 -8.68 -1.36
N ALA A 172 -4.67 -8.06 -2.03
CA ALA A 172 -3.98 -8.65 -3.17
C ALA A 172 -2.49 -8.82 -2.85
N ILE A 173 -1.96 -10.01 -3.09
CA ILE A 173 -0.61 -10.41 -2.70
C ILE A 173 0.01 -11.28 -3.80
N ASP A 174 1.28 -11.04 -4.09
CA ASP A 174 2.07 -11.89 -4.99
C ASP A 174 2.80 -13.00 -4.23
N PHE A 175 3.41 -13.95 -4.94
CA PHE A 175 4.18 -15.02 -4.31
C PHE A 175 5.29 -14.48 -3.38
N THR A 176 5.98 -13.41 -3.78
CA THR A 176 7.04 -12.81 -2.95
C THR A 176 6.49 -12.26 -1.63
N GLY A 177 5.36 -11.56 -1.68
CA GLY A 177 4.67 -11.06 -0.50
C GLY A 177 4.18 -12.20 0.39
N PHE A 178 3.69 -13.28 -0.21
CA PHE A 178 3.21 -14.46 0.53
C PHE A 178 4.35 -15.11 1.32
N THR A 179 5.50 -15.38 0.69
CA THR A 179 6.67 -15.95 1.37
C THR A 179 7.11 -15.06 2.53
N LYS A 180 7.21 -13.74 2.33
CA LYS A 180 7.57 -12.80 3.41
C LYS A 180 6.59 -12.84 4.58
N ALA A 181 5.29 -12.98 4.31
CA ALA A 181 4.28 -13.06 5.35
C ALA A 181 4.46 -14.34 6.20
N ILE A 182 4.75 -15.48 5.56
CA ILE A 182 5.04 -16.74 6.26
C ILE A 182 6.34 -16.65 7.08
N ASP A 183 7.39 -16.05 6.52
CA ASP A 183 8.66 -15.86 7.23
C ASP A 183 8.51 -15.01 8.49
N ILE A 184 7.71 -13.94 8.43
CA ILE A 184 7.41 -13.07 9.59
C ILE A 184 6.69 -13.86 10.70
N LEU A 185 5.84 -14.82 10.33
CA LEU A 185 5.13 -15.68 11.28
C LEU A 185 6.02 -16.79 11.85
N GLY A 186 7.23 -16.98 11.32
CA GLY A 186 8.14 -18.04 11.73
C GLY A 186 7.83 -19.40 11.09
N GLY A 187 7.12 -19.42 9.96
CA GLY A 187 6.61 -20.63 9.33
C GLY A 187 5.22 -21.02 9.82
N ILE A 188 4.63 -22.04 9.18
CA ILE A 188 3.34 -22.62 9.56
C ILE A 188 3.42 -24.15 9.51
N GLU A 189 2.71 -24.81 10.43
CA GLU A 189 2.50 -26.26 10.37
C GLU A 189 1.21 -26.55 9.61
N VAL A 190 1.27 -27.47 8.65
CA VAL A 190 0.11 -27.88 7.82
C VAL A 190 0.02 -29.39 7.84
N ASP A 191 -1.17 -29.90 8.12
CA ASP A 191 -1.46 -31.34 8.01
C ASP A 191 -1.77 -31.68 6.55
N VAL A 192 -0.95 -32.56 5.97
CA VAL A 192 -1.07 -33.00 4.58
C VAL A 192 -1.44 -34.48 4.57
N GLU A 193 -2.75 -34.75 4.55
CA GLU A 193 -3.29 -36.12 4.63
C GLU A 193 -2.78 -37.02 3.51
N ARG A 194 -2.60 -36.45 2.30
CA ARG A 194 -2.07 -37.14 1.13
C ARG A 194 -0.95 -36.33 0.51
N SER A 195 0.27 -36.81 0.68
CA SER A 195 1.43 -36.25 0.00
C SER A 195 1.37 -36.55 -1.50
N PHE A 196 1.78 -35.57 -2.30
CA PHE A 196 2.11 -35.75 -3.71
C PHE A 196 3.41 -34.98 -3.98
N THR A 197 4.06 -35.28 -5.10
CA THR A 197 5.25 -34.55 -5.54
C THR A 197 4.94 -34.01 -6.91
N ASP A 198 5.15 -32.71 -7.07
CA ASP A 198 5.10 -32.04 -8.35
C ASP A 198 6.53 -31.73 -8.77
N TYR A 199 6.95 -32.32 -9.89
CA TYR A 199 8.26 -32.07 -10.48
C TYR A 199 8.07 -31.06 -11.60
N GLU A 200 7.97 -29.78 -11.24
CA GLU A 200 8.23 -28.71 -12.21
C GLU A 200 9.74 -28.47 -12.39
#